data_AF-A0A1I4CGD6-F1
#
_entry.id   AF-A0A1I4CGD6-F1
#
_cell.length_a   1.000
_cell.length_b   1.000
_cell.length_c   1.000
_cell.angle_alpha   90.00
_cell.angle_beta   90.00
_cell.angle_gamma   90.00
#
_symmetry.space_group_name_H-M   'P 1'
#
loop_
_entity.id
_entity.type
_entity.pdbx_description
1 polymer ?
#
loop_
_entity_poly.entity_id
_entity_poly.type
_entity_poly.pdbx_seq_one_letter_code
_entity_poly.pdbx_strand_id
1 'polypeptide(L)'
;MPEFDINASADQVATLFNQGRGVDAMTRLDHLRRDQPPVVQEALDRYVAARAAGPITALYGMTLLPMPGMSAVTPPREDLGRLLAAGHTAPRFPEDRETARLSQAQQYDVYASVIGVRGDQAARDALGTQDRVILGMRNDTRTTANRGAGEYDDRIVVVWKDAKGGRHAREFNHSNTEPSAQYDHHAGSDGTRLIAESGGQVAPRLARSPGYENVDRRKIEGEDVNNDRVRDLGRLAEGTTEMKADTHPTYGANPGEEFALRPTAAAVAAGANRVQRDSNADGWFNARDVNGRQDLNDTFKIHRGGSANTDSAGCQTIGGGEYDAFISAAGGNPNQTRWQYVLTSVAPPPPPPQRAQPQGGRRADAHDDATPALHPSDPRHADHRLHGQIDGHLRALGGEYARNAEAIGLSVLAAAKTHRITQADSLVPNRANGEVPADQTLFLLQGRPGDPGAQRVAISVEAAAHTPVQASLARLDELNRAAPPPSGPEQAHSQDAPPRRMG
;
A
#
# COMPACT_ATOMS: atom_id res chain seq x y z
N MET A 1 6.21 35.78 -10.33
CA MET A 1 4.86 35.32 -10.70
C MET A 1 4.06 35.10 -9.41
N PRO A 2 2.73 35.21 -9.42
CA PRO A 2 1.92 34.79 -8.26
C PRO A 2 2.12 33.29 -7.98
N GLU A 3 1.87 32.89 -6.75
CA GLU A 3 1.90 31.49 -6.33
C GLU A 3 0.84 30.66 -7.09
N PHE A 4 1.15 29.39 -7.37
CA PHE A 4 0.19 28.45 -7.94
C PHE A 4 -0.76 27.93 -6.86
N ASP A 5 -2.01 28.40 -6.90
CA ASP A 5 -3.08 27.92 -6.02
C ASP A 5 -3.66 26.60 -6.56
N ILE A 6 -3.32 25.49 -5.89
CA ILE A 6 -3.73 24.13 -6.25
C ILE A 6 -5.25 23.98 -6.13
N ASN A 7 -5.83 24.53 -5.06
CA ASN A 7 -7.24 24.40 -4.72
C ASN A 7 -8.14 25.10 -5.76
N ALA A 8 -7.86 26.38 -6.03
CA ALA A 8 -8.63 27.16 -7.01
C ALA A 8 -8.44 26.63 -8.44
N SER A 9 -7.26 26.10 -8.76
CA SER A 9 -6.98 25.44 -10.04
C SER A 9 -7.79 24.14 -10.21
N ALA A 10 -7.95 23.36 -9.14
CA ALA A 10 -8.78 22.16 -9.15
C ALA A 10 -10.27 22.48 -9.33
N ASP A 11 -10.79 23.54 -8.68
CA ASP A 11 -12.19 23.96 -8.85
C ASP A 11 -12.50 24.35 -10.30
N GLN A 12 -11.58 25.02 -11.00
CA GLN A 12 -11.78 25.35 -12.41
C GLN A 12 -11.93 24.09 -13.28
N VAL A 13 -11.12 23.07 -13.05
CA VAL A 13 -11.17 21.80 -13.80
C VAL A 13 -12.43 21.00 -13.43
N ALA A 14 -12.73 20.87 -12.13
CA ALA A 14 -13.92 20.18 -11.65
C ALA A 14 -15.22 20.84 -12.16
N THR A 15 -15.26 22.17 -12.23
CA THR A 15 -16.38 22.92 -12.81
C THR A 15 -16.61 22.54 -14.28
N LEU A 16 -15.56 22.41 -15.08
CA LEU A 16 -15.66 22.00 -16.49
C LEU A 16 -16.21 20.56 -16.61
N PHE A 17 -15.71 19.62 -15.80
CA PHE A 17 -16.26 18.26 -15.75
C PHE A 17 -17.75 18.23 -15.37
N ASN A 18 -18.13 18.96 -14.32
CA ASN A 18 -19.52 19.04 -13.85
C ASN A 18 -20.46 19.73 -14.84
N GLN A 19 -19.92 20.52 -15.79
CA GLN A 19 -20.65 21.09 -16.95
C GLN A 19 -20.71 20.15 -18.16
N GLY A 20 -20.20 18.91 -18.07
CA GLY A 20 -20.12 17.96 -19.19
C GLY A 20 -18.98 18.26 -20.18
N ARG A 21 -18.12 19.25 -19.90
CA ARG A 21 -17.03 19.71 -20.78
C ARG A 21 -15.73 18.95 -20.53
N GLY A 22 -15.79 17.62 -20.51
CA GLY A 22 -14.66 16.76 -20.12
C GLY A 22 -13.38 16.95 -20.93
N VAL A 23 -13.48 17.21 -22.24
CA VAL A 23 -12.31 17.47 -23.11
C VAL A 23 -11.62 18.79 -22.74
N ASP A 24 -12.39 19.84 -22.47
CA ASP A 24 -11.87 21.13 -22.00
C ASP A 24 -11.26 20.98 -20.60
N ALA A 25 -11.89 20.18 -19.73
CA ALA A 25 -11.40 19.90 -18.39
C ALA A 25 -10.01 19.24 -18.41
N MET A 26 -9.82 18.21 -19.24
CA MET A 26 -8.51 17.55 -19.39
C MET A 26 -7.46 18.48 -20.02
N THR A 27 -7.84 19.23 -21.06
CA THR A 27 -6.95 20.23 -21.68
C THR A 27 -6.50 21.30 -20.67
N ARG A 28 -7.41 21.75 -19.80
CA ARG A 28 -7.12 22.72 -18.72
C ARG A 28 -6.26 22.08 -17.64
N LEU A 29 -6.54 20.84 -17.25
CA LEU A 29 -5.76 20.08 -16.26
C LEU A 29 -4.32 19.88 -16.72
N ASP A 30 -4.09 19.41 -17.93
CA ASP A 30 -2.73 19.18 -18.46
C ASP A 30 -1.99 20.51 -18.73
N HIS A 31 -2.69 21.63 -18.92
CA HIS A 31 -2.06 22.95 -18.84
C HIS A 31 -1.65 23.32 -17.41
N LEU A 32 -2.48 23.05 -16.41
CA LEU A 32 -2.21 23.39 -15.01
C LEU A 32 -1.13 22.49 -14.38
N ARG A 33 -1.03 21.22 -14.81
CA ARG A 33 -0.01 20.26 -14.36
C ARG A 33 1.39 20.53 -14.94
N ARG A 34 1.47 21.13 -16.14
CA ARG A 34 2.75 21.44 -16.80
C ARG A 34 3.63 22.31 -15.92
N ASP A 35 4.91 21.96 -15.89
CA ASP A 35 5.99 22.62 -15.13
C ASP A 35 5.79 22.69 -13.60
N GLN A 36 4.78 21.99 -13.05
CA GLN A 36 4.58 21.86 -11.60
C GLN A 36 5.41 20.70 -11.02
N PRO A 37 5.87 20.78 -9.76
CA PRO A 37 6.46 19.64 -9.04
C PRO A 37 5.51 18.43 -8.98
N PRO A 38 6.01 17.18 -8.95
CA PRO A 38 5.18 15.97 -8.91
C PRO A 38 4.12 15.99 -7.81
N VAL A 39 4.52 16.34 -6.58
CA VAL A 39 3.62 16.47 -5.42
C VAL A 39 2.46 17.46 -5.63
N VAL A 40 2.67 18.52 -6.43
CA VAL A 40 1.65 19.51 -6.80
C VAL A 40 0.71 18.97 -7.88
N GLN A 41 1.24 18.26 -8.88
CA GLN A 41 0.44 17.58 -9.90
C GLN A 41 -0.47 16.53 -9.26
N GLU A 42 0.07 15.72 -8.34
CA GLU A 42 -0.64 14.67 -7.60
C GLU A 42 -1.75 15.26 -6.72
N ALA A 43 -1.51 16.40 -6.05
CA ALA A 43 -2.52 17.10 -5.26
C ALA A 43 -3.67 17.66 -6.12
N LEU A 44 -3.33 18.23 -7.29
CA LEU A 44 -4.29 18.72 -8.26
C LEU A 44 -5.15 17.57 -8.83
N ASP A 45 -4.52 16.48 -9.26
CA ASP A 45 -5.23 15.28 -9.74
C ASP A 45 -6.18 14.71 -8.67
N ARG A 46 -5.74 14.63 -7.40
CA ARG A 46 -6.56 14.15 -6.26
C ARG A 46 -7.74 15.06 -5.94
N TYR A 47 -7.58 16.39 -5.96
CA TYR A 47 -8.71 17.30 -5.78
C TYR A 47 -9.72 17.24 -6.93
N VAL A 48 -9.25 17.15 -8.18
CA VAL A 48 -10.13 17.02 -9.35
C VAL A 48 -10.92 15.71 -9.29
N ALA A 49 -10.25 14.60 -8.98
CA ALA A 49 -10.87 13.30 -8.79
C ALA A 49 -11.97 13.34 -7.71
N ALA A 50 -11.68 13.94 -6.54
CA ALA A 50 -12.66 14.06 -5.45
C ALA A 50 -13.88 14.93 -5.81
N ARG A 51 -13.68 16.04 -6.53
CA ARG A 51 -14.73 17.06 -6.82
C ARG A 51 -15.56 16.76 -8.07
N ALA A 52 -15.11 15.84 -8.93
CA ALA A 52 -15.76 15.49 -10.19
C ALA A 52 -15.82 13.97 -10.46
N ALA A 53 -15.78 13.14 -9.41
CA ALA A 53 -15.73 11.67 -9.50
C ALA A 53 -16.79 11.07 -10.43
N GLY A 54 -18.05 11.52 -10.34
CA GLY A 54 -19.16 11.05 -11.18
C GLY A 54 -18.92 11.29 -12.67
N PRO A 55 -18.76 12.54 -13.13
CA PRO A 55 -18.45 12.86 -14.53
C PRO A 55 -17.16 12.21 -15.05
N ILE A 56 -16.10 12.10 -14.23
CA ILE A 56 -14.85 11.42 -14.62
C ILE A 56 -15.10 9.93 -14.86
N THR A 57 -15.81 9.25 -13.96
CA THR A 57 -16.16 7.83 -14.09
C THR A 57 -17.04 7.58 -15.31
N ALA A 58 -18.05 8.42 -15.54
CA ALA A 58 -18.92 8.32 -16.71
C ALA A 58 -18.12 8.49 -18.02
N LEU A 59 -17.25 9.50 -18.10
CA LEU A 59 -16.43 9.75 -19.27
C LEU A 59 -15.42 8.63 -19.53
N TYR A 60 -14.81 8.08 -18.48
CA TYR A 60 -13.93 6.92 -18.61
C TYR A 60 -14.68 5.67 -19.10
N GLY A 61 -15.86 5.39 -18.55
CA GLY A 61 -16.73 4.30 -19.00
C GLY A 61 -17.07 4.40 -20.49
N MET A 62 -17.35 5.60 -21.00
CA MET A 62 -17.54 5.84 -22.43
C MET A 62 -16.31 5.50 -23.28
N THR A 63 -15.08 5.59 -22.76
CA THR A 63 -13.86 5.21 -23.49
C THR A 63 -13.64 3.69 -23.58
N LEU A 64 -14.31 2.91 -22.74
CA LEU A 64 -14.22 1.44 -22.74
C LEU A 64 -15.21 0.79 -23.71
N LEU A 65 -16.19 1.54 -24.22
CA LEU A 65 -17.19 1.03 -25.17
C LEU A 65 -16.61 1.01 -26.61
N PRO A 66 -16.84 -0.05 -27.40
CA PRO A 66 -16.53 -0.03 -28.82
C PRO A 66 -17.45 0.96 -29.54
N MET A 67 -16.86 1.82 -30.38
CA MET A 67 -17.64 2.75 -31.21
C MET A 67 -18.45 1.97 -32.25
N PRO A 68 -19.68 2.40 -32.62
CA PRO A 68 -20.48 1.72 -33.64
C PRO A 68 -19.71 1.55 -34.96
N GLY A 69 -19.48 0.30 -35.35
CA GLY A 69 -18.72 -0.05 -36.56
C GLY A 69 -17.22 -0.31 -36.35
N MET A 70 -16.68 -0.26 -35.12
CA MET A 70 -15.31 -0.69 -34.81
C MET A 70 -15.30 -2.01 -34.01
N SER A 71 -14.58 -3.01 -34.51
CA SER A 71 -14.36 -4.29 -33.81
C SER A 71 -13.27 -4.23 -32.72
N ALA A 72 -12.66 -3.06 -32.50
CA ALA A 72 -11.59 -2.87 -31.54
C ALA A 72 -11.96 -1.76 -30.54
N VAL A 73 -11.74 -2.03 -29.24
CA VAL A 73 -11.84 -1.04 -28.18
C VAL A 73 -10.71 -0.03 -28.37
N THR A 74 -11.02 1.27 -28.32
CA THR A 74 -9.99 2.32 -28.34
C THR A 74 -9.15 2.18 -27.06
N PRO A 75 -7.80 2.30 -27.10
CA PRO A 75 -6.99 2.20 -25.88
C PRO A 75 -7.53 3.17 -24.81
N PRO A 76 -7.71 2.72 -23.55
CA PRO A 76 -8.26 3.56 -22.50
C PRO A 76 -7.46 4.85 -22.35
N ARG A 77 -8.17 5.94 -22.07
CA ARG A 77 -7.54 7.26 -21.87
C ARG A 77 -6.72 7.27 -20.58
N GLU A 78 -5.39 7.16 -20.73
CA GLU A 78 -4.42 7.14 -19.61
C GLU A 78 -4.56 8.34 -18.69
N ASP A 79 -4.94 9.50 -19.23
CA ASP A 79 -5.18 10.76 -18.53
C ASP A 79 -6.42 10.70 -17.62
N LEU A 80 -7.50 10.04 -18.06
CA LEU A 80 -8.68 9.77 -17.22
C LEU A 80 -8.43 8.61 -16.25
N GLY A 81 -7.68 7.58 -16.67
CA GLY A 81 -7.23 6.49 -15.80
C GLY A 81 -6.39 7.00 -14.62
N ARG A 82 -5.52 7.99 -14.86
CA ARG A 82 -4.76 8.70 -13.82
C ARG A 82 -5.65 9.41 -12.80
N LEU A 83 -6.71 10.09 -13.25
CA LEU A 83 -7.66 10.75 -12.34
C LEU A 83 -8.46 9.75 -11.50
N LEU A 84 -8.92 8.65 -12.10
CA LEU A 84 -9.56 7.58 -11.35
C LEU A 84 -8.61 6.93 -10.34
N ALA A 85 -7.35 6.71 -10.71
CA ALA A 85 -6.34 6.23 -9.79
C ALA A 85 -6.15 7.21 -8.62
N ALA A 86 -5.96 8.50 -8.89
CA ALA A 86 -5.81 9.52 -7.87
C ALA A 86 -6.97 9.54 -6.84
N GLY A 87 -8.21 9.22 -7.27
CA GLY A 87 -9.37 9.12 -6.38
C GLY A 87 -9.45 7.86 -5.50
N HIS A 88 -8.68 6.81 -5.80
CA HIS A 88 -8.89 5.48 -5.21
C HIS A 88 -7.64 4.77 -4.70
N THR A 89 -6.46 5.06 -5.26
CA THR A 89 -5.20 4.38 -4.89
C THR A 89 -4.59 4.96 -3.62
N ALA A 90 -3.64 4.22 -3.03
CA ALA A 90 -2.75 4.79 -2.03
C ALA A 90 -1.98 6.00 -2.62
N PRO A 91 -1.81 7.10 -1.88
CA PRO A 91 -0.97 8.21 -2.32
C PRO A 91 0.51 7.78 -2.29
N ARG A 92 1.35 8.34 -3.17
CA ARG A 92 2.81 8.23 -3.03
C ARG A 92 3.26 8.94 -1.75
N PHE A 93 4.30 8.42 -1.08
CA PHE A 93 5.00 9.14 -0.01
C PHE A 93 5.88 10.25 -0.62
N PRO A 94 5.63 11.56 -0.36
CA PRO A 94 6.47 12.63 -0.87
C PRO A 94 7.79 12.71 -0.08
N GLU A 95 8.92 12.86 -0.76
CA GLU A 95 10.20 13.08 -0.08
C GLU A 95 10.19 14.45 0.64
N ASP A 96 10.83 14.56 1.80
CA ASP A 96 10.90 15.81 2.59
C ASP A 96 11.31 17.04 1.77
N ARG A 97 12.22 16.88 0.79
CA ARG A 97 12.67 17.98 -0.08
C ARG A 97 11.63 18.44 -1.10
N GLU A 98 10.61 17.64 -1.40
CA GLU A 98 9.50 18.02 -2.27
C GLU A 98 8.54 18.95 -1.54
N THR A 99 8.24 18.68 -0.26
CA THR A 99 7.28 19.45 0.53
C THR A 99 7.93 20.64 1.24
N ALA A 100 9.18 20.55 1.68
CA ALA A 100 9.90 21.64 2.35
C ALA A 100 10.11 22.91 1.49
N ARG A 101 9.86 22.85 0.18
CA ARG A 101 9.94 24.00 -0.75
C ARG A 101 8.60 24.65 -1.05
N LEU A 102 7.50 24.04 -0.62
CA LEU A 102 6.15 24.53 -0.81
C LEU A 102 5.80 25.57 0.26
N SER A 103 4.86 26.48 -0.02
CA SER A 103 4.29 27.32 1.03
C SER A 103 3.39 26.50 1.97
N GLN A 104 3.02 27.09 3.11
CA GLN A 104 1.99 26.54 4.00
C GLN A 104 0.64 26.28 3.30
N ALA A 105 0.26 27.10 2.31
CA ALA A 105 -0.96 26.90 1.55
C ALA A 105 -0.87 25.71 0.59
N GLN A 106 0.29 25.53 -0.05
CA GLN A 106 0.55 24.39 -0.93
C GLN A 106 0.75 23.09 -0.14
N GLN A 107 1.45 23.10 1.00
CA GLN A 107 1.56 21.95 1.90
C GLN A 107 0.17 21.54 2.43
N TYR A 108 -0.64 22.50 2.90
CA TYR A 108 -2.05 22.24 3.23
C TYR A 108 -2.77 21.55 2.08
N ASP A 109 -2.71 22.08 0.87
CA ASP A 109 -3.46 21.52 -0.26
C ASP A 109 -2.96 20.12 -0.65
N VAL A 110 -1.66 19.84 -0.54
CA VAL A 110 -1.07 18.50 -0.77
C VAL A 110 -1.66 17.45 0.17
N TYR A 111 -1.78 17.76 1.47
CA TYR A 111 -2.26 16.83 2.49
C TYR A 111 -3.78 16.82 2.62
N ALA A 112 -4.44 17.97 2.51
CA ALA A 112 -5.90 18.10 2.48
C ALA A 112 -6.52 17.39 1.27
N SER A 113 -5.81 17.32 0.13
CA SER A 113 -6.24 16.47 -1.00
C SER A 113 -6.02 14.97 -0.76
N VAL A 114 -5.19 14.54 0.21
CA VAL A 114 -5.10 13.12 0.62
C VAL A 114 -6.28 12.79 1.52
N ILE A 115 -6.52 13.64 2.52
CA ILE A 115 -7.71 13.57 3.40
C ILE A 115 -9.00 13.59 2.56
N GLY A 116 -9.05 14.37 1.48
CA GLY A 116 -10.20 14.42 0.57
C GLY A 116 -10.59 13.06 -0.03
N VAL A 117 -9.60 12.25 -0.43
CA VAL A 117 -9.82 10.94 -1.10
C VAL A 117 -9.74 9.73 -0.16
N ARG A 118 -9.01 9.81 0.96
CA ARG A 118 -8.85 8.72 1.96
C ARG A 118 -9.69 8.90 3.22
N GLY A 119 -10.06 10.14 3.55
CA GLY A 119 -10.87 10.47 4.72
C GLY A 119 -12.36 10.24 4.48
N ASP A 120 -13.11 10.08 5.57
CA ASP A 120 -14.58 10.05 5.56
C ASP A 120 -15.18 11.47 5.44
N GLN A 121 -16.51 11.57 5.56
CA GLN A 121 -17.18 12.87 5.47
C GLN A 121 -16.83 13.81 6.64
N ALA A 122 -16.68 13.30 7.86
CA ALA A 122 -16.34 14.12 9.03
C ALA A 122 -14.93 14.71 8.91
N ALA A 123 -13.97 13.95 8.37
CA ALA A 123 -12.63 14.47 8.06
C ALA A 123 -12.65 15.57 6.98
N ARG A 124 -13.51 15.44 5.96
CA ARG A 124 -13.68 16.48 4.92
C ARG A 124 -14.36 17.74 5.45
N ASP A 125 -15.39 17.57 6.29
CA ASP A 125 -16.12 18.69 6.89
C ASP A 125 -15.22 19.48 7.85
N ALA A 126 -14.36 18.79 8.62
CA ALA A 126 -13.37 19.42 9.50
C ALA A 126 -12.31 20.26 8.73
N LEU A 127 -11.94 19.88 7.49
CA LEU A 127 -11.13 20.75 6.62
C LEU A 127 -11.86 22.04 6.19
N GLY A 128 -13.18 22.11 6.38
CA GLY A 128 -13.98 23.32 6.19
C GLY A 128 -13.90 24.32 7.36
N THR A 129 -13.50 23.87 8.54
CA THR A 129 -13.51 24.65 9.79
C THR A 129 -12.09 25.12 10.20
N GLN A 130 -11.91 25.49 11.48
CA GLN A 130 -10.59 25.74 12.09
C GLN A 130 -10.05 24.52 12.84
N ASP A 131 -10.70 23.36 12.69
CA ASP A 131 -10.31 22.13 13.36
C ASP A 131 -9.00 21.59 12.78
N ARG A 132 -8.24 20.96 13.66
CA ARG A 132 -6.98 20.28 13.35
C ARG A 132 -7.32 18.86 12.91
N VAL A 133 -7.11 18.57 11.63
CA VAL A 133 -7.22 17.22 11.07
C VAL A 133 -5.84 16.59 11.07
N ILE A 134 -5.75 15.32 11.47
CA ILE A 134 -4.48 14.60 11.57
C ILE A 134 -4.45 13.56 10.44
N LEU A 135 -3.39 13.56 9.64
CA LEU A 135 -3.14 12.58 8.59
C LEU A 135 -1.93 11.73 8.97
N GLY A 136 -2.08 10.41 9.02
CA GLY A 136 -0.98 9.44 9.06
C GLY A 136 -0.75 8.87 7.67
N MET A 137 0.45 9.07 7.13
CA MET A 137 0.95 8.46 5.90
C MET A 137 1.91 7.33 6.28
N ARG A 138 1.40 6.09 6.19
CA ARG A 138 2.09 4.86 6.59
C ARG A 138 2.93 4.31 5.43
N ASN A 139 4.22 4.11 5.65
CA ASN A 139 5.04 3.19 4.89
C ASN A 139 4.88 1.80 5.54
N ASP A 140 4.40 0.80 4.80
CA ASP A 140 4.29 -0.55 5.34
C ASP A 140 5.71 -1.11 5.56
N THR A 141 6.12 -1.21 6.82
CA THR A 141 7.43 -1.74 7.26
C THR A 141 7.23 -2.94 8.20
N ARG A 142 8.15 -3.91 8.12
CA ARG A 142 8.04 -5.21 8.83
C ARG A 142 8.18 -5.02 10.35
N THR A 143 7.36 -5.69 11.15
CA THR A 143 7.40 -5.58 12.64
C THR A 143 8.78 -5.88 13.25
N THR A 144 9.57 -6.75 12.62
CA THR A 144 10.92 -7.16 13.06
C THR A 144 12.05 -6.20 12.64
N ALA A 145 11.72 -5.12 11.93
CA ALA A 145 12.65 -4.05 11.56
C ALA A 145 13.33 -3.43 12.80
N ASN A 146 14.56 -2.91 12.62
CA ASN A 146 15.40 -2.42 13.71
C ASN A 146 15.47 -3.36 14.93
N ARG A 147 15.70 -4.66 14.73
CA ARG A 147 15.71 -5.71 15.79
C ARG A 147 14.40 -5.79 16.59
N GLY A 148 13.28 -5.44 15.95
CA GLY A 148 11.96 -5.38 16.58
C GLY A 148 11.73 -4.16 17.47
N ALA A 149 12.59 -3.13 17.40
CA ALA A 149 12.37 -1.84 18.07
C ALA A 149 11.52 -0.85 17.24
N GLY A 150 11.16 -1.21 16.00
CA GLY A 150 10.41 -0.37 15.06
C GLY A 150 11.28 0.66 14.36
N GLU A 151 10.75 1.23 13.27
CA GLU A 151 11.39 2.29 12.48
C GLU A 151 10.52 3.55 12.48
N TYR A 152 11.14 4.70 12.23
CA TYR A 152 10.49 6.01 12.16
C TYR A 152 10.53 6.52 10.72
N ASP A 153 9.80 5.82 9.85
CA ASP A 153 9.72 6.02 8.40
C ASP A 153 8.33 6.50 7.93
N ASP A 154 7.39 6.70 8.86
CA ASP A 154 6.08 7.29 8.58
C ASP A 154 6.10 8.82 8.71
N ARG A 155 5.11 9.46 8.10
CA ARG A 155 4.82 10.89 8.29
C ARG A 155 3.45 11.09 8.91
N ILE A 156 3.39 11.74 10.07
CA ILE A 156 2.15 12.30 10.62
C ILE A 156 2.12 13.79 10.26
N VAL A 157 0.94 14.30 9.89
CA VAL A 157 0.74 15.71 9.52
C VAL A 157 -0.48 16.25 10.24
N VAL A 158 -0.37 17.46 10.80
CA VAL A 158 -1.52 18.24 11.29
C VAL A 158 -1.86 19.31 10.25
N VAL A 159 -3.11 19.32 9.78
CA VAL A 159 -3.61 20.18 8.69
C VAL A 159 -4.77 21.02 9.22
N TRP A 160 -4.79 22.33 8.95
CA TRP A 160 -5.85 23.23 9.42
C TRP A 160 -5.96 24.55 8.65
N LYS A 161 -7.06 25.27 8.88
CA LYS A 161 -7.18 26.70 8.53
C LYS A 161 -7.20 27.56 9.79
N ASP A 162 -6.55 28.73 9.74
CA ASP A 162 -6.64 29.71 10.81
C ASP A 162 -7.94 30.55 10.73
N ALA A 163 -8.16 31.42 11.71
CA ALA A 163 -9.35 32.27 11.80
C ALA A 163 -9.51 33.31 10.67
N LYS A 164 -8.49 33.51 9.83
CA LYS A 164 -8.53 34.35 8.62
C LYS A 164 -8.66 33.51 7.34
N GLY A 165 -8.80 32.19 7.46
CA GLY A 165 -8.80 31.26 6.33
C GLY A 165 -7.40 30.93 5.80
N GLY A 166 -6.33 31.35 6.49
CA GLY A 166 -4.96 30.96 6.15
C GLY A 166 -4.81 29.45 6.24
N ARG A 167 -4.31 28.83 5.16
CA ARG A 167 -4.08 27.38 5.03
C ARG A 167 -2.71 27.01 5.63
N HIS A 168 -2.67 26.01 6.51
CA HIS A 168 -1.45 25.58 7.20
C HIS A 168 -1.33 24.05 7.30
N ALA A 169 -0.09 23.57 7.29
CA ALA A 169 0.23 22.17 7.56
C ALA A 169 1.55 22.05 8.32
N ARG A 170 1.62 21.08 9.24
CA ARG A 170 2.86 20.76 9.98
C ARG A 170 3.14 19.27 9.92
N GLU A 171 4.29 18.94 9.35
CA GLU A 171 4.80 17.57 9.21
C GLU A 171 5.58 17.14 10.46
N PHE A 172 5.54 15.85 10.75
CA PHE A 172 6.27 15.13 11.79
C PHE A 172 6.87 13.89 11.14
N ASN A 173 8.13 14.01 10.71
CA ASN A 173 8.80 13.02 9.84
C ASN A 173 9.52 11.94 10.65
N HIS A 174 9.55 12.07 11.99
CA HIS A 174 10.02 11.03 12.88
C HIS A 174 8.83 10.30 13.54
N SER A 175 7.91 9.82 12.70
CA SER A 175 6.66 9.16 13.11
C SER A 175 6.67 7.67 12.78
N ASN A 176 5.85 6.92 13.51
CA ASN A 176 5.62 5.49 13.33
C ASN A 176 4.14 5.18 13.60
N THR A 177 3.56 4.30 12.79
CA THR A 177 2.19 3.78 12.90
C THR A 177 2.16 2.25 12.90
N GLU A 178 3.32 1.61 12.92
CA GLU A 178 3.50 0.17 13.03
C GLU A 178 3.78 -0.28 14.47
N PRO A 179 3.42 -1.52 14.83
CA PRO A 179 3.83 -2.13 16.07
C PRO A 179 5.26 -2.70 15.94
N SER A 180 5.98 -2.71 17.05
CA SER A 180 7.36 -3.18 17.13
C SER A 180 7.44 -4.60 17.73
N ALA A 181 8.12 -5.53 17.04
CA ALA A 181 8.14 -6.95 17.38
C ALA A 181 8.68 -7.29 18.79
N GLN A 182 9.35 -6.35 19.47
CA GLN A 182 9.74 -6.49 20.88
C GLN A 182 8.55 -6.80 21.80
N TYR A 183 7.33 -6.42 21.42
CA TYR A 183 6.08 -6.72 22.14
C TYR A 183 5.35 -7.97 21.63
N ASP A 184 5.79 -8.56 20.52
CA ASP A 184 5.12 -9.70 19.87
C ASP A 184 5.42 -11.02 20.59
N HIS A 185 4.44 -11.90 20.78
CA HIS A 185 4.68 -13.21 21.38
C HIS A 185 5.52 -14.14 20.48
N HIS A 186 5.45 -13.98 19.15
CA HIS A 186 6.28 -14.68 18.14
C HIS A 186 7.78 -14.39 18.29
N ALA A 187 8.16 -13.30 18.97
CA ALA A 187 9.53 -13.05 19.42
C ALA A 187 10.04 -14.02 20.52
N GLY A 188 9.21 -14.98 20.93
CA GLY A 188 9.50 -16.07 21.85
C GLY A 188 9.45 -15.70 23.33
N SER A 189 9.40 -16.73 24.18
CA SER A 189 9.41 -16.61 25.64
C SER A 189 10.30 -17.69 26.24
N ASP A 190 11.11 -17.34 27.24
CA ASP A 190 11.92 -18.28 28.03
C ASP A 190 11.20 -18.76 29.30
N GLY A 191 9.93 -18.41 29.46
CA GLY A 191 9.16 -18.66 30.69
C GLY A 191 9.33 -17.57 31.76
N THR A 192 9.84 -16.39 31.41
CA THR A 192 9.91 -15.21 32.30
C THR A 192 9.16 -13.98 31.77
N ARG A 193 8.70 -14.02 30.52
CA ARG A 193 8.14 -12.89 29.79
C ARG A 193 6.68 -12.64 30.23
N LEU A 194 6.39 -11.45 30.76
CA LEU A 194 5.05 -11.06 31.23
C LEU A 194 4.09 -10.83 30.05
N ILE A 195 2.82 -11.20 30.23
CA ILE A 195 1.71 -10.82 29.35
C ILE A 195 1.09 -9.52 29.87
N ALA A 196 0.95 -8.50 29.03
CA ALA A 196 0.31 -7.23 29.37
C ALA A 196 -1.18 -7.43 29.69
N GLU A 197 -1.77 -6.52 30.47
CA GLU A 197 -3.17 -6.55 30.97
C GLU A 197 -3.61 -7.83 31.73
N SER A 198 -2.71 -8.80 31.93
CA SER A 198 -3.01 -10.11 32.55
C SER A 198 -2.95 -10.12 34.09
N GLY A 199 -2.64 -8.99 34.72
CA GLY A 199 -2.38 -8.93 36.17
C GLY A 199 -1.07 -9.60 36.62
N GLY A 200 -0.13 -9.85 35.70
CA GLY A 200 1.19 -10.43 36.00
C GLY A 200 1.36 -11.89 35.60
N GLN A 201 0.50 -12.42 34.72
CA GLN A 201 0.69 -13.75 34.13
C GLN A 201 1.99 -13.79 33.30
N VAL A 202 2.78 -14.83 33.53
CA VAL A 202 3.98 -15.12 32.73
C VAL A 202 3.60 -16.04 31.56
N ALA A 203 4.07 -15.73 30.37
CA ALA A 203 3.86 -16.56 29.19
C ALA A 203 4.66 -17.87 29.27
N PRO A 204 4.11 -19.01 28.80
CA PRO A 204 4.84 -20.27 28.74
C PRO A 204 6.10 -20.15 27.87
N ARG A 205 7.01 -21.13 27.97
CA ARG A 205 8.20 -21.17 27.11
C ARG A 205 7.78 -21.38 25.65
N LEU A 206 8.20 -20.49 24.76
CA LEU A 206 7.89 -20.50 23.33
C LEU A 206 9.19 -20.23 22.54
N ALA A 207 9.49 -21.08 21.56
CA ALA A 207 10.60 -20.82 20.63
C ALA A 207 10.28 -19.61 19.74
N ARG A 208 11.31 -18.93 19.21
CA ARG A 208 11.09 -17.80 18.30
C ARG A 208 10.52 -18.30 16.97
N SER A 209 9.55 -17.58 16.41
CA SER A 209 9.08 -17.80 15.04
C SER A 209 10.18 -17.46 14.02
N PRO A 210 10.17 -18.07 12.82
CA PRO A 210 11.13 -17.74 11.76
C PRO A 210 11.13 -16.25 11.41
N GLY A 211 12.30 -15.62 11.36
CA GLY A 211 12.47 -14.18 11.11
C GLY A 211 12.40 -13.30 12.36
N TYR A 212 12.06 -13.85 13.53
CA TYR A 212 12.07 -13.15 14.83
C TYR A 212 13.35 -13.42 15.65
N GLU A 213 14.34 -14.12 15.11
CA GLU A 213 15.53 -14.63 15.82
C GLU A 213 16.37 -13.52 16.46
N ASN A 214 16.37 -12.32 15.87
CA ASN A 214 17.16 -11.16 16.29
C ASN A 214 16.35 -10.12 17.08
N VAL A 215 15.09 -10.42 17.45
CA VAL A 215 14.23 -9.46 18.15
C VAL A 215 14.60 -9.35 19.63
N ASP A 216 14.89 -8.13 20.08
CA ASP A 216 15.10 -7.83 21.50
C ASP A 216 13.74 -7.74 22.21
N ARG A 217 13.55 -8.48 23.30
CA ARG A 217 12.21 -8.81 23.84
C ARG A 217 11.81 -7.92 25.02
N ARG A 218 10.57 -7.45 25.05
CA ARG A 218 9.90 -6.77 26.19
C ARG A 218 8.75 -7.63 26.74
N LYS A 219 7.77 -7.05 27.44
CA LYS A 219 6.50 -7.72 27.77
C LYS A 219 5.74 -8.11 26.48
N ILE A 220 4.83 -9.07 26.56
CA ILE A 220 3.97 -9.52 25.44
C ILE A 220 2.69 -8.70 25.44
N GLU A 221 2.35 -8.14 24.28
CA GLU A 221 1.09 -7.42 24.02
C GLU A 221 0.25 -8.20 23.00
N GLY A 222 -0.99 -7.76 22.76
CA GLY A 222 -1.86 -8.38 21.75
C GLY A 222 -2.71 -9.56 22.25
N GLU A 223 -3.37 -10.24 21.32
CA GLU A 223 -4.41 -11.25 21.56
C GLU A 223 -4.19 -12.48 20.67
N ASP A 224 -4.55 -13.66 21.17
CA ASP A 224 -4.59 -14.90 20.39
C ASP A 224 -5.87 -14.91 19.54
N VAL A 225 -5.77 -14.69 18.22
CA VAL A 225 -6.95 -14.60 17.33
C VAL A 225 -7.17 -15.83 16.45
N ASN A 226 -6.18 -16.71 16.38
CA ASN A 226 -6.23 -17.96 15.61
C ASN A 226 -6.42 -19.21 16.51
N ASN A 227 -6.34 -19.06 17.85
CA ASN A 227 -6.37 -20.10 18.90
C ASN A 227 -5.15 -21.03 18.95
N ASP A 228 -3.97 -20.58 18.49
CA ASP A 228 -2.72 -21.35 18.53
C ASP A 228 -1.95 -21.21 19.87
N ARG A 229 -2.43 -20.35 20.80
CA ARG A 229 -1.85 -19.99 22.10
C ARG A 229 -0.66 -19.03 22.05
N VAL A 230 -0.30 -18.55 20.87
CA VAL A 230 0.53 -17.38 20.67
C VAL A 230 -0.36 -16.13 20.69
N ARG A 231 0.20 -14.94 20.94
CA ARG A 231 -0.56 -13.69 20.97
C ARG A 231 -0.08 -12.82 19.84
N ASP A 232 -1.01 -12.47 18.96
CA ASP A 232 -0.77 -11.77 17.71
C ASP A 232 -0.76 -10.26 17.98
N LEU A 233 0.36 -9.62 17.67
CA LEU A 233 0.51 -8.18 17.80
C LEU A 233 -0.41 -7.47 16.82
N GLY A 234 -0.96 -6.31 17.20
CA GLY A 234 -2.00 -5.62 16.44
C GLY A 234 -1.61 -4.21 16.02
N ARG A 235 -2.11 -3.77 14.86
CA ARG A 235 -2.00 -2.38 14.38
C ARG A 235 -3.35 -1.81 14.01
N LEU A 236 -3.48 -0.48 14.08
CA LEU A 236 -4.66 0.21 13.57
C LEU A 236 -4.72 0.08 12.03
N ALA A 237 -5.87 -0.29 11.49
CA ALA A 237 -6.11 -0.35 10.05
C ALA A 237 -6.34 1.05 9.45
N GLU A 238 -6.13 1.18 8.14
CA GLU A 238 -6.49 2.38 7.38
C GLU A 238 -7.93 2.85 7.62
N GLY A 239 -8.17 4.13 7.33
CA GLY A 239 -9.47 4.79 7.40
C GLY A 239 -9.45 6.01 8.33
N THR A 240 -10.63 6.57 8.57
CA THR A 240 -10.80 7.67 9.52
C THR A 240 -11.18 7.14 10.90
N THR A 241 -10.59 7.70 11.94
CA THR A 241 -10.91 7.40 13.35
C THR A 241 -11.09 8.72 14.09
N GLU A 242 -12.26 8.94 14.67
CA GLU A 242 -12.44 10.06 15.59
C GLU A 242 -11.63 9.78 16.87
N MET A 243 -10.81 10.75 17.27
CA MET A 243 -9.97 10.70 18.46
C MET A 243 -10.44 11.72 19.50
N LYS A 244 -10.18 11.43 20.78
CA LYS A 244 -10.29 12.34 21.93
C LYS A 244 -8.96 12.44 22.68
N ALA A 245 -8.84 13.45 23.52
CA ALA A 245 -7.79 13.51 24.53
C ALA A 245 -7.86 12.33 25.52
N ASP A 246 -6.69 11.86 25.95
CA ASP A 246 -6.43 10.88 27.00
C ASP A 246 -5.02 11.15 27.56
N THR A 247 -4.47 10.23 28.34
CA THR A 247 -3.06 10.28 28.77
C THR A 247 -2.29 9.02 28.39
N HIS A 248 -0.96 9.12 28.30
CA HIS A 248 -0.06 7.97 28.20
C HIS A 248 0.92 7.99 29.40
N PRO A 249 1.19 6.85 30.06
CA PRO A 249 2.16 6.80 31.16
C PRO A 249 3.59 7.06 30.65
N THR A 250 4.31 7.95 31.32
CA THR A 250 5.74 8.16 31.08
C THR A 250 6.57 7.38 32.10
N TYR A 251 7.71 6.84 31.66
CA TYR A 251 8.58 5.99 32.46
C TYR A 251 10.00 6.57 32.54
N GLY A 252 10.79 6.11 33.52
CA GLY A 252 12.19 6.54 33.70
C GLY A 252 12.35 7.68 34.69
N ALA A 253 13.18 8.67 34.36
CA ALA A 253 13.64 9.70 35.30
C ALA A 253 12.54 10.67 35.79
N ASN A 254 11.51 10.90 34.97
CA ASN A 254 10.34 11.72 35.29
C ASN A 254 9.06 10.91 35.02
N PRO A 255 8.69 9.98 35.93
CA PRO A 255 7.49 9.16 35.76
C PRO A 255 6.22 9.99 35.99
N GLY A 256 5.17 9.72 35.21
CA GLY A 256 3.93 10.47 35.28
C GLY A 256 2.99 10.12 34.12
N GLU A 257 2.19 11.10 33.72
CA GLU A 257 1.28 11.00 32.57
C GLU A 257 1.52 12.19 31.63
N GLU A 258 1.61 11.92 30.33
CA GLU A 258 1.59 12.94 29.28
C GLU A 258 0.28 12.90 28.50
N PHE A 259 -0.09 14.01 27.85
CA PHE A 259 -1.25 14.04 26.96
C PHE A 259 -1.09 13.02 25.82
N ALA A 260 -2.18 12.35 25.45
CA ALA A 260 -2.26 11.48 24.29
C ALA A 260 -3.61 11.66 23.56
N LEU A 261 -3.71 11.12 22.35
CA LEU A 261 -4.99 10.97 21.64
C LEU A 261 -5.38 9.50 21.53
N ARG A 262 -6.67 9.15 21.64
CA ARG A 262 -7.17 7.78 21.45
C ARG A 262 -8.56 7.74 20.80
N PRO A 263 -9.01 6.61 20.23
CA PRO A 263 -10.35 6.45 19.68
C PRO A 263 -11.45 6.89 20.64
N THR A 264 -12.50 7.51 20.11
CA THR A 264 -13.70 7.80 20.89
C THR A 264 -14.57 6.56 21.01
N ALA A 265 -15.46 6.52 22.02
CA ALA A 265 -16.40 5.40 22.17
C ALA A 265 -17.30 5.22 20.94
N ALA A 266 -17.59 6.30 20.20
CA ALA A 266 -18.32 6.25 18.93
C ALA A 266 -17.46 5.62 17.81
N ALA A 267 -16.18 6.00 17.71
CA ALA A 267 -15.25 5.39 16.76
C ALA A 267 -15.02 3.89 17.04
N VAL A 268 -14.94 3.50 18.32
CA VAL A 268 -14.89 2.10 18.77
C VAL A 268 -16.15 1.35 18.35
N ALA A 269 -17.34 1.85 18.68
CA ALA A 269 -18.60 1.20 18.35
C ALA A 269 -18.88 1.09 16.84
N ALA A 270 -18.37 2.03 16.03
CA ALA A 270 -18.44 1.97 14.56
C ALA A 270 -17.25 1.25 13.91
N GLY A 271 -16.25 0.84 14.68
CA GLY A 271 -14.91 0.47 14.22
C GLY A 271 -14.77 -0.97 13.72
N ALA A 272 -15.77 -1.50 13.02
CA ALA A 272 -15.76 -2.88 12.57
C ALA A 272 -14.55 -3.19 11.66
N ASN A 273 -13.82 -4.28 11.94
CA ASN A 273 -12.61 -4.69 11.19
C ASN A 273 -11.48 -3.63 11.11
N ARG A 274 -11.38 -2.70 12.08
CA ARG A 274 -10.37 -1.61 12.08
C ARG A 274 -9.07 -1.93 12.82
N VAL A 275 -8.86 -3.16 13.29
CA VAL A 275 -7.58 -3.68 13.79
C VAL A 275 -7.08 -4.76 12.84
N GLN A 276 -5.78 -4.74 12.52
CA GLN A 276 -5.08 -5.80 11.79
C GLN A 276 -4.11 -6.52 12.73
N ARG A 277 -3.90 -7.83 12.56
CA ARG A 277 -2.93 -8.64 13.33
C ARG A 277 -2.06 -9.51 12.44
N ASP A 278 -0.78 -9.68 12.82
CA ASP A 278 0.15 -10.66 12.23
C ASP A 278 -0.11 -12.01 12.89
N SER A 279 -1.05 -12.76 12.35
CA SER A 279 -1.52 -14.05 12.90
C SER A 279 -0.79 -15.25 12.30
N ASN A 280 0.20 -15.00 11.42
CA ASN A 280 0.99 -16.02 10.74
C ASN A 280 2.50 -15.89 11.01
N ALA A 281 2.91 -14.84 11.75
CA ALA A 281 4.28 -14.52 12.12
C ALA A 281 5.22 -14.23 10.94
N ASP A 282 4.72 -13.70 9.81
CA ASP A 282 5.58 -13.24 8.72
C ASP A 282 6.06 -11.78 8.91
N GLY A 283 5.55 -11.07 9.92
CA GLY A 283 5.88 -9.67 10.23
C GLY A 283 5.13 -8.65 9.37
N TRP A 284 4.12 -9.06 8.60
CA TRP A 284 3.36 -8.20 7.68
C TRP A 284 1.85 -8.39 7.83
N PHE A 285 1.15 -7.31 8.16
CA PHE A 285 -0.31 -7.30 8.23
C PHE A 285 -0.95 -7.36 6.84
N ASN A 286 -1.52 -8.51 6.46
CA ASN A 286 -2.01 -8.74 5.10
C ASN A 286 -3.16 -9.76 5.01
N ALA A 287 -3.53 -10.17 3.79
CA ALA A 287 -4.66 -11.09 3.56
C ALA A 287 -4.34 -12.56 3.89
N ARG A 288 -3.07 -12.88 4.19
CA ARG A 288 -2.63 -14.20 4.67
C ARG A 288 -2.89 -14.42 6.16
N ASP A 289 -3.23 -13.35 6.89
CA ASP A 289 -3.56 -13.42 8.32
C ASP A 289 -4.96 -13.99 8.55
N VAL A 290 -5.01 -15.26 8.91
CA VAL A 290 -6.24 -15.98 9.26
C VAL A 290 -6.83 -15.37 10.54
N ASN A 291 -8.05 -14.85 10.43
CA ASN A 291 -8.71 -14.04 11.48
C ASN A 291 -7.92 -12.77 11.87
N GLY A 292 -6.96 -12.32 11.07
CA GLY A 292 -6.13 -11.13 11.32
C GLY A 292 -6.85 -9.79 11.21
N ARG A 293 -8.19 -9.77 11.35
CA ARG A 293 -9.01 -8.56 11.44
C ARG A 293 -9.94 -8.63 12.63
N GLN A 294 -9.95 -7.56 13.41
CA GLN A 294 -10.81 -7.38 14.57
C GLN A 294 -11.42 -5.98 14.58
N ASP A 295 -12.45 -5.81 15.40
CA ASP A 295 -13.08 -4.52 15.64
C ASP A 295 -12.17 -3.60 16.48
N LEU A 296 -12.35 -2.29 16.32
CA LEU A 296 -11.60 -1.29 17.07
C LEU A 296 -11.88 -1.42 18.56
N ASN A 297 -10.81 -1.33 19.36
CA ASN A 297 -10.88 -1.09 20.80
C ASN A 297 -10.26 0.28 21.13
N ASP A 298 -10.28 0.66 22.40
CA ASP A 298 -9.79 1.96 22.85
C ASP A 298 -8.30 1.96 23.29
N THR A 299 -7.55 0.88 23.06
CA THR A 299 -6.14 0.76 23.52
C THR A 299 -5.14 1.49 22.63
N PHE A 300 -5.47 1.68 21.35
CA PHE A 300 -4.67 2.44 20.38
C PHE A 300 -4.56 3.93 20.76
N LYS A 301 -3.35 4.48 20.70
CA LYS A 301 -3.07 5.89 21.07
C LYS A 301 -2.13 6.57 20.09
N ILE A 302 -2.17 7.90 20.02
CA ILE A 302 -1.08 8.74 19.50
C ILE A 302 -0.30 9.30 20.72
N HIS A 303 0.92 8.82 20.95
CA HIS A 303 1.76 9.20 22.10
C HIS A 303 3.22 9.48 21.71
N ARG A 304 4.07 9.89 22.67
CA ARG A 304 5.51 10.04 22.43
C ARG A 304 6.16 8.67 22.27
N GLY A 305 7.03 8.53 21.28
CA GLY A 305 7.96 7.40 21.20
C GLY A 305 9.37 7.78 21.63
N GLY A 306 10.26 6.79 21.80
CA GLY A 306 11.66 7.01 22.12
C GLY A 306 12.47 7.66 21.00
N SER A 307 13.77 7.88 21.23
CA SER A 307 14.68 8.50 20.25
C SER A 307 15.19 7.55 19.15
N ALA A 308 15.12 6.23 19.39
CA ALA A 308 15.60 5.19 18.48
C ALA A 308 14.82 3.86 18.61
N ASN A 309 13.77 3.85 19.42
CA ASN A 309 12.83 2.76 19.62
C ASN A 309 11.45 3.41 19.56
N THR A 310 10.51 2.85 18.80
CA THR A 310 9.18 3.46 18.64
C THR A 310 8.36 3.34 19.91
N ASP A 311 8.71 2.38 20.78
CA ASP A 311 7.98 1.98 21.98
C ASP A 311 6.51 1.56 21.69
N SER A 312 6.15 1.35 20.42
CA SER A 312 4.79 1.00 20.00
C SER A 312 4.50 -0.50 20.05
N ALA A 313 3.42 -0.86 20.75
CA ALA A 313 2.77 -2.17 20.68
C ALA A 313 1.54 -2.20 19.74
N GLY A 314 1.43 -1.22 18.83
CA GLY A 314 0.27 -1.01 17.96
C GLY A 314 -0.20 0.44 17.90
N CYS A 315 0.27 1.26 18.83
CA CYS A 315 0.05 2.70 18.88
C CYS A 315 0.81 3.46 17.79
N GLN A 316 0.45 4.73 17.64
CA GLN A 316 1.08 5.67 16.73
C GLN A 316 1.99 6.58 17.56
N THR A 317 3.23 6.72 17.15
CA THR A 317 4.29 7.25 18.01
C THR A 317 5.12 8.26 17.25
N ILE A 318 5.32 9.43 17.84
CA ILE A 318 6.18 10.49 17.29
C ILE A 318 7.41 10.57 18.21
N GLY A 319 8.57 10.25 17.65
CA GLY A 319 9.84 10.23 18.37
C GLY A 319 10.64 11.52 18.13
N GLY A 320 11.98 11.39 18.12
CA GLY A 320 12.90 12.46 17.73
C GLY A 320 12.88 13.73 18.60
N GLY A 321 12.06 13.78 19.66
CA GLY A 321 11.76 15.00 20.40
C GLY A 321 10.66 15.87 19.78
N GLU A 322 9.97 15.42 18.72
CA GLU A 322 8.98 16.24 18.01
C GLU A 322 7.58 16.26 18.68
N TYR A 323 7.33 15.42 19.69
CA TYR A 323 5.99 15.24 20.24
C TYR A 323 5.37 16.50 20.86
N ASP A 324 6.14 17.32 21.58
CA ASP A 324 5.61 18.56 22.18
C ASP A 324 5.22 19.60 21.11
N ALA A 325 5.91 19.56 19.97
CA ALA A 325 5.56 20.32 18.77
C ALA A 325 4.29 19.78 18.08
N PHE A 326 4.04 18.47 18.13
CA PHE A 326 2.80 17.83 17.69
C PHE A 326 1.61 18.22 18.58
N ILE A 327 1.75 18.13 19.90
CA ILE A 327 0.71 18.57 20.84
C ILE A 327 0.39 20.06 20.67
N SER A 328 1.40 20.90 20.48
CA SER A 328 1.21 22.33 20.18
C SER A 328 0.43 22.56 18.87
N ALA A 329 0.57 21.70 17.87
CA ALA A 329 -0.12 21.82 16.58
C ALA A 329 -1.55 21.27 16.63
N ALA A 330 -1.74 20.11 17.25
CA ALA A 330 -3.04 19.45 17.42
C ALA A 330 -3.95 20.21 18.41
N GLY A 331 -3.39 20.75 19.49
CA GLY A 331 -4.07 21.60 20.47
C GLY A 331 -4.19 23.07 20.06
N GLY A 332 -3.78 23.44 18.84
CA GLY A 332 -3.79 24.83 18.37
C GLY A 332 -5.18 25.46 18.15
N ASN A 333 -6.26 24.69 18.31
CA ASN A 333 -7.63 25.20 18.45
C ASN A 333 -8.12 24.88 19.88
N PRO A 334 -8.22 25.85 20.79
CA PRO A 334 -8.56 25.59 22.19
C PRO A 334 -10.01 25.12 22.41
N ASN A 335 -10.88 25.27 21.40
CA ASN A 335 -12.27 24.79 21.46
C ASN A 335 -12.41 23.35 20.94
N GLN A 336 -11.35 22.78 20.33
CA GLN A 336 -11.40 21.45 19.75
C GLN A 336 -11.19 20.38 20.81
N THR A 337 -12.16 19.48 20.95
CA THR A 337 -12.12 18.34 21.89
C THR A 337 -12.13 16.98 21.19
N ARG A 338 -12.22 16.99 19.85
CA ARG A 338 -12.26 15.80 18.97
C ARG A 338 -11.41 16.06 17.74
N TRP A 339 -10.68 15.05 17.28
CA TRP A 339 -9.81 15.12 16.11
C TRP A 339 -10.16 14.01 15.14
N GLN A 340 -10.26 14.31 13.84
CA GLN A 340 -10.34 13.27 12.82
C GLN A 340 -8.92 12.83 12.47
N TYR A 341 -8.60 11.57 12.74
CA TYR A 341 -7.35 10.93 12.34
C TYR A 341 -7.58 10.07 11.11
N VAL A 342 -7.06 10.51 9.96
CA VAL A 342 -7.08 9.75 8.70
C VAL A 342 -5.76 9.00 8.58
N LEU A 343 -5.82 7.67 8.52
CA LEU A 343 -4.65 6.82 8.32
C LEU A 343 -4.74 6.14 6.95
N THR A 344 -3.68 6.23 6.15
CA THR A 344 -3.55 5.55 4.85
C THR A 344 -2.15 5.00 4.70
N SER A 345 -1.99 3.78 4.18
CA SER A 345 -0.70 3.36 3.63
C SER A 345 -0.41 4.15 2.36
N VAL A 346 0.87 4.23 2.02
CA VAL A 346 1.39 4.89 0.82
C VAL A 346 1.79 3.87 -0.24
N ALA A 347 1.82 4.31 -1.50
CA ALA A 347 2.41 3.53 -2.57
C ALA A 347 3.94 3.46 -2.39
N PRO A 348 4.57 2.28 -2.58
CA PRO A 348 6.01 2.13 -2.45
C PRO A 348 6.74 3.03 -3.47
N PRO A 349 7.94 3.54 -3.15
CA PRO A 349 8.68 4.43 -4.03
C PRO A 349 9.02 3.74 -5.36
N PRO A 350 8.92 4.45 -6.50
CA PRO A 350 9.30 3.89 -7.79
C PRO A 350 10.81 3.56 -7.82
N PRO A 351 11.22 2.48 -8.51
CA PRO A 351 12.64 2.11 -8.60
C PRO A 351 13.45 3.23 -9.29
N PRO A 352 14.70 3.47 -8.85
CA PRO A 352 15.51 4.57 -9.39
C PRO A 352 15.81 4.39 -10.89
N PRO A 353 15.84 5.48 -11.68
CA PRO A 353 16.03 5.41 -13.12
C PRO A 353 17.43 4.87 -13.46
N GLN A 354 17.48 3.72 -14.13
CA GLN A 354 18.73 3.13 -14.62
C GLN A 354 19.34 4.06 -15.69
N ARG A 355 20.56 4.54 -15.45
CA ARG A 355 21.35 5.26 -16.46
C ARG A 355 21.67 4.30 -17.62
N ALA A 356 21.16 4.61 -18.81
CA ALA A 356 21.53 3.90 -20.03
C ALA A 356 23.05 4.03 -20.29
N GLN A 357 23.75 2.89 -20.30
CA GLN A 357 25.13 2.81 -20.80
C GLN A 357 25.13 2.42 -22.29
N PRO A 358 26.15 2.83 -23.08
CA PRO A 358 26.17 2.59 -24.52
C PRO A 358 26.43 1.11 -24.84
N GLN A 359 25.64 0.55 -25.77
CA GLN A 359 25.79 -0.84 -26.22
C GLN A 359 27.02 -1.00 -27.13
N GLY A 360 28.06 -1.67 -26.64
CA GLY A 360 29.15 -2.19 -27.48
C GLY A 360 28.77 -3.57 -28.03
N GLY A 361 28.51 -3.68 -29.33
CA GLY A 361 28.02 -4.91 -29.95
C GLY A 361 29.11 -5.93 -30.33
N ARG A 362 28.78 -7.22 -30.24
CA ARG A 362 29.40 -8.32 -31.00
C ARG A 362 28.34 -9.38 -31.37
N ARG A 363 28.30 -9.74 -32.65
CA ARG A 363 27.88 -11.07 -33.15
C ARG A 363 29.14 -11.99 -33.07
N ALA A 364 29.13 -13.32 -33.06
CA ALA A 364 28.12 -14.37 -33.26
C ALA A 364 28.60 -15.67 -32.50
N ASP A 365 28.08 -16.90 -32.65
CA ASP A 365 27.07 -17.45 -33.57
C ASP A 365 26.36 -18.73 -33.04
N ALA A 366 25.38 -19.19 -33.82
CA ALA A 366 24.65 -20.46 -33.94
C ALA A 366 25.11 -21.76 -33.25
N HIS A 367 24.18 -22.44 -32.57
CA HIS A 367 23.49 -23.67 -33.00
C HIS A 367 22.59 -24.19 -31.86
N ASP A 368 21.37 -24.66 -32.15
CA ASP A 368 20.68 -25.62 -31.27
C ASP A 368 19.64 -26.46 -32.04
N ASP A 369 19.63 -27.76 -31.76
CA ASP A 369 18.68 -28.71 -32.32
C ASP A 369 17.28 -28.52 -31.73
N ALA A 370 16.25 -28.78 -32.55
CA ALA A 370 14.85 -28.66 -32.15
C ALA A 370 14.44 -29.75 -31.15
N THR A 371 14.80 -29.54 -29.88
CA THR A 371 14.23 -30.27 -28.74
C THR A 371 12.72 -30.05 -28.73
N PRO A 372 11.88 -31.09 -28.54
CA PRO A 372 10.43 -30.89 -28.42
C PRO A 372 10.12 -29.88 -27.33
N ALA A 373 9.30 -28.87 -27.63
CA ALA A 373 8.92 -27.84 -26.68
C ALA A 373 8.31 -28.51 -25.42
N LEU A 374 9.01 -28.37 -24.30
CA LEU A 374 8.60 -29.00 -23.05
C LEU A 374 7.31 -28.33 -22.58
N HIS A 375 6.31 -29.14 -22.19
CA HIS A 375 5.05 -28.58 -21.69
C HIS A 375 5.30 -27.78 -20.39
N PRO A 376 4.58 -26.67 -20.12
CA PRO A 376 4.73 -25.91 -18.87
C PRO A 376 4.50 -26.69 -17.56
N SER A 377 3.97 -27.91 -17.62
CA SER A 377 3.92 -28.82 -16.45
C SER A 377 5.23 -29.54 -16.15
N ASP A 378 6.21 -29.57 -17.06
CA ASP A 378 7.54 -30.14 -16.84
C ASP A 378 8.39 -29.20 -15.95
N PRO A 379 8.99 -29.68 -14.85
CA PRO A 379 9.85 -28.86 -13.97
C PRO A 379 11.03 -28.15 -14.64
N ARG A 380 11.43 -28.58 -15.84
CA ARG A 380 12.53 -27.99 -16.63
C ARG A 380 12.06 -26.85 -17.54
N HIS A 381 10.76 -26.62 -17.68
CA HIS A 381 10.22 -25.55 -18.52
C HIS A 381 10.35 -24.18 -17.83
N ALA A 382 10.72 -23.14 -18.58
CA ALA A 382 10.95 -21.79 -18.04
C ALA A 382 9.73 -21.21 -17.30
N ASP A 383 8.52 -21.53 -17.77
CA ASP A 383 7.26 -21.07 -17.17
C ASP A 383 6.71 -21.97 -16.05
N HIS A 384 7.38 -23.07 -15.71
CA HIS A 384 6.85 -24.09 -14.80
C HIS A 384 6.32 -23.53 -13.48
N ARG A 385 7.08 -22.60 -12.89
CA ARG A 385 6.71 -21.95 -11.62
C ARG A 385 5.41 -21.16 -11.74
N LEU A 386 5.27 -20.32 -12.77
CA LEU A 386 4.08 -19.49 -12.96
C LEU A 386 2.87 -20.33 -13.38
N HIS A 387 3.08 -21.32 -14.25
CA HIS A 387 2.07 -22.30 -14.64
C HIS A 387 1.50 -23.05 -13.43
N GLY A 388 2.37 -23.56 -12.54
CA GLY A 388 1.94 -24.25 -11.32
C GLY A 388 1.17 -23.35 -10.34
N GLN A 389 1.51 -22.07 -10.24
CA GLN A 389 0.73 -21.11 -9.44
C GLN A 389 -0.66 -20.87 -10.05
N ILE A 390 -0.77 -20.74 -11.38
CA ILE A 390 -2.04 -20.53 -12.08
C ILE A 390 -2.96 -21.76 -11.93
N ASP A 391 -2.44 -22.96 -12.22
CA ASP A 391 -3.19 -24.23 -12.09
C ASP A 391 -3.66 -24.46 -10.65
N GLY A 392 -2.83 -24.19 -9.64
CA GLY A 392 -3.20 -24.27 -8.23
C GLY A 392 -4.39 -23.39 -7.85
N HIS A 393 -4.40 -22.12 -8.31
CA HIS A 393 -5.54 -21.22 -8.06
C HIS A 393 -6.79 -21.60 -8.84
N LEU A 394 -6.67 -22.05 -10.10
CA LEU A 394 -7.83 -22.51 -10.90
C LEU A 394 -8.50 -23.73 -10.27
N ARG A 395 -7.72 -24.67 -9.72
CA ARG A 395 -8.24 -25.80 -8.93
C ARG A 395 -8.91 -25.33 -7.64
N ALA A 396 -8.34 -24.35 -6.95
CA ALA A 396 -8.91 -23.79 -5.72
C ALA A 396 -10.25 -23.04 -5.95
N LEU A 397 -10.45 -22.43 -7.12
CA LEU A 397 -11.74 -21.83 -7.51
C LEU A 397 -12.83 -22.88 -7.79
N GLY A 398 -12.46 -24.12 -8.13
CA GLY A 398 -13.40 -25.22 -8.33
C GLY A 398 -14.29 -25.07 -9.59
N GLY A 399 -15.42 -25.79 -9.62
CA GLY A 399 -16.43 -25.64 -10.66
C GLY A 399 -15.92 -25.83 -12.10
N GLU A 400 -16.29 -24.91 -13.00
CA GLU A 400 -15.80 -24.90 -14.39
C GLU A 400 -14.31 -24.56 -14.50
N TYR A 401 -13.76 -23.78 -13.56
CA TYR A 401 -12.33 -23.43 -13.54
C TYR A 401 -11.46 -24.67 -13.32
N ALA A 402 -11.88 -25.56 -12.42
CA ALA A 402 -11.19 -26.83 -12.19
C ALA A 402 -11.40 -27.84 -13.33
N ARG A 403 -12.57 -27.87 -13.99
CA ARG A 403 -12.83 -28.74 -15.15
C ARG A 403 -12.00 -28.37 -16.37
N ASN A 404 -11.82 -27.07 -16.62
CA ASN A 404 -11.14 -26.54 -17.81
C ASN A 404 -9.76 -25.94 -17.46
N ALA A 405 -9.16 -26.37 -16.34
CA ALA A 405 -7.96 -25.76 -15.75
C ALA A 405 -6.76 -25.70 -16.71
N GLU A 406 -6.61 -26.69 -17.59
CA GLU A 406 -5.52 -26.74 -18.59
C GLU A 406 -5.69 -25.67 -19.68
N ALA A 407 -6.86 -25.63 -20.35
CA ALA A 407 -7.13 -24.66 -21.41
C ALA A 407 -7.16 -23.21 -20.88
N ILE A 408 -7.82 -22.99 -19.75
CA ILE A 408 -7.86 -21.68 -19.08
C ILE A 408 -6.47 -21.31 -18.57
N GLY A 409 -5.76 -22.22 -17.92
CA GLY A 409 -4.44 -21.98 -17.32
C GLY A 409 -3.36 -21.61 -18.34
N LEU A 410 -3.32 -22.29 -19.49
CA LEU A 410 -2.38 -21.95 -20.56
C LEU A 410 -2.72 -20.60 -21.22
N SER A 411 -4.01 -20.27 -21.35
CA SER A 411 -4.45 -18.96 -21.85
C SER A 411 -4.13 -17.82 -20.88
N VAL A 412 -4.34 -18.04 -19.57
CA VAL A 412 -3.91 -17.12 -18.49
C VAL A 412 -2.39 -16.94 -18.53
N LEU A 413 -1.61 -18.01 -18.66
CA LEU A 413 -0.15 -17.96 -18.70
C LEU A 413 0.37 -17.17 -19.91
N ALA A 414 -0.21 -17.36 -21.09
CA ALA A 414 0.17 -16.60 -22.30
C ALA A 414 -0.16 -15.09 -22.15
N ALA A 415 -1.29 -14.77 -21.51
CA ALA A 415 -1.65 -13.41 -21.19
C ALA A 415 -0.70 -12.81 -20.12
N ALA A 416 -0.38 -13.56 -19.07
CA ALA A 416 0.57 -13.17 -18.02
C ALA A 416 1.92 -12.73 -18.61
N LYS A 417 2.53 -13.58 -19.45
CA LYS A 417 3.80 -13.28 -20.14
C LYS A 417 3.70 -12.05 -21.05
N THR A 418 2.60 -11.90 -21.79
CA THR A 418 2.36 -10.74 -22.67
C THR A 418 2.42 -9.43 -21.86
N HIS A 419 1.87 -9.44 -20.64
CA HIS A 419 1.86 -8.29 -19.73
C HIS A 419 3.02 -8.26 -18.71
N ARG A 420 4.01 -9.15 -18.87
CA ARG A 420 5.20 -9.29 -17.99
C ARG A 420 4.87 -9.62 -16.52
N ILE A 421 3.73 -10.25 -16.26
CA ILE A 421 3.45 -10.91 -14.98
C ILE A 421 4.36 -12.14 -14.86
N THR A 422 5.09 -12.22 -13.75
CA THR A 422 6.04 -13.29 -13.41
C THR A 422 5.58 -14.15 -12.23
N GLN A 423 4.56 -13.71 -11.48
CA GLN A 423 3.96 -14.44 -10.35
C GLN A 423 2.42 -14.32 -10.36
N ALA A 424 1.73 -15.40 -10.04
CA ALA A 424 0.28 -15.40 -9.85
C ALA A 424 -0.04 -15.39 -8.34
N ASP A 425 -0.30 -14.21 -7.78
CA ASP A 425 -0.62 -14.04 -6.35
C ASP A 425 -2.10 -14.22 -6.05
N SER A 426 -2.98 -14.01 -7.03
CA SER A 426 -4.37 -14.45 -6.98
C SER A 426 -5.00 -14.54 -8.38
N LEU A 427 -6.03 -15.38 -8.49
CA LEU A 427 -6.95 -15.42 -9.63
C LEU A 427 -8.36 -15.19 -9.10
N VAL A 428 -9.02 -14.15 -9.61
CA VAL A 428 -10.29 -13.63 -9.08
C VAL A 428 -11.31 -13.56 -10.21
N PRO A 429 -12.43 -14.32 -10.15
CA PRO A 429 -13.51 -14.17 -11.11
C PRO A 429 -14.28 -12.87 -10.85
N ASN A 430 -14.84 -12.26 -11.91
CA ASN A 430 -15.68 -11.09 -11.77
C ASN A 430 -16.97 -11.44 -11.03
N ARG A 431 -17.44 -10.52 -10.18
CA ARG A 431 -18.75 -10.61 -9.55
C ARG A 431 -19.81 -10.02 -10.48
N ALA A 432 -21.04 -10.52 -10.36
CA ALA A 432 -22.18 -9.94 -11.07
C ALA A 432 -22.43 -8.50 -10.57
N ASN A 433 -22.67 -7.56 -11.49
CA ASN A 433 -22.85 -6.14 -11.17
C ASN A 433 -24.03 -5.46 -11.91
N GLY A 434 -25.01 -6.24 -12.36
CA GLY A 434 -26.22 -5.75 -13.04
C GLY A 434 -26.06 -5.60 -14.56
N GLU A 435 -24.84 -5.32 -15.05
CA GLU A 435 -24.52 -5.26 -16.48
C GLU A 435 -23.76 -6.51 -16.95
N VAL A 436 -22.84 -7.03 -16.13
CA VAL A 436 -22.02 -8.21 -16.43
C VAL A 436 -22.40 -9.35 -15.49
N PRO A 437 -22.72 -10.57 -15.99
CA PRO A 437 -22.87 -11.77 -15.18
C PRO A 437 -21.57 -12.14 -14.45
N ALA A 438 -21.68 -12.85 -13.31
CA ALA A 438 -20.51 -13.40 -12.63
C ALA A 438 -19.78 -14.43 -13.51
N ASP A 439 -18.51 -14.69 -13.19
CA ASP A 439 -17.70 -15.79 -13.74
C ASP A 439 -17.40 -15.72 -15.26
N GLN A 440 -17.68 -14.59 -15.93
CA GLN A 440 -17.36 -14.37 -17.36
C GLN A 440 -15.95 -13.84 -17.62
N THR A 441 -15.39 -13.09 -16.67
CA THR A 441 -14.04 -12.52 -16.73
C THR A 441 -13.22 -13.00 -15.55
N LEU A 442 -12.03 -13.54 -15.80
CA LEU A 442 -11.08 -13.95 -14.77
C LEU A 442 -9.90 -12.99 -14.76
N PHE A 443 -9.62 -12.43 -13.59
CA PHE A 443 -8.48 -11.54 -13.37
C PHE A 443 -7.32 -12.32 -12.75
N LEU A 444 -6.19 -12.37 -13.44
CA LEU A 444 -4.90 -12.72 -12.85
C LEU A 444 -4.30 -11.47 -12.20
N LEU A 445 -3.87 -11.58 -10.93
CA LEU A 445 -3.20 -10.50 -10.22
C LEU A 445 -1.80 -10.97 -9.78
N GLN A 446 -0.81 -10.09 -9.98
CA GLN A 446 0.47 -10.11 -9.29
C GLN A 446 0.49 -8.93 -8.32
N GLY A 447 0.66 -9.18 -7.03
CA GLY A 447 0.35 -8.23 -5.95
C GLY A 447 -0.98 -8.53 -5.25
N ARG A 448 -1.29 -7.79 -4.18
CA ARG A 448 -2.42 -8.12 -3.28
C ARG A 448 -3.79 -7.78 -3.93
N PRO A 449 -4.86 -8.55 -3.70
CA PRO A 449 -6.21 -8.13 -4.11
C PRO A 449 -6.60 -6.78 -3.50
N GLY A 450 -6.88 -5.78 -4.34
CA GLY A 450 -7.16 -4.41 -3.91
C GLY A 450 -5.95 -3.47 -3.90
N ASP A 451 -4.72 -3.99 -3.99
CA ASP A 451 -3.50 -3.19 -4.19
C ASP A 451 -3.52 -2.56 -5.60
N PRO A 452 -3.32 -1.24 -5.73
CA PRO A 452 -3.30 -0.55 -7.02
C PRO A 452 -1.98 -0.70 -7.79
N GLY A 453 -0.88 -1.03 -7.11
CA GLY A 453 0.38 -1.42 -7.75
C GLY A 453 0.37 -2.87 -8.25
N ALA A 454 -0.64 -3.66 -7.87
CA ALA A 454 -0.80 -5.02 -8.36
C ALA A 454 -1.05 -5.02 -9.87
N GLN A 455 -0.18 -5.67 -10.63
CA GLN A 455 -0.37 -5.87 -12.07
C GLN A 455 -1.55 -6.81 -12.28
N ARG A 456 -2.47 -6.44 -13.17
CA ARG A 456 -3.69 -7.21 -13.44
C ARG A 456 -3.84 -7.51 -14.91
N VAL A 457 -4.21 -8.74 -15.22
CA VAL A 457 -4.57 -9.20 -16.56
C VAL A 457 -5.97 -9.77 -16.50
N ALA A 458 -6.88 -9.22 -17.31
CA ALA A 458 -8.23 -9.71 -17.45
C ALA A 458 -8.32 -10.63 -18.67
N ILE A 459 -8.95 -11.79 -18.52
CA ILE A 459 -9.26 -12.70 -19.64
C ILE A 459 -10.76 -13.06 -19.65
N SER A 460 -11.33 -13.28 -20.83
CA SER A 460 -12.65 -13.92 -20.95
C SER A 460 -12.51 -15.41 -20.63
N VAL A 461 -13.33 -15.90 -19.70
CA VAL A 461 -13.36 -17.31 -19.28
C VAL A 461 -13.86 -18.20 -20.42
N GLU A 462 -14.90 -17.75 -21.12
CA GLU A 462 -15.46 -18.45 -22.28
C GLU A 462 -14.43 -18.57 -23.42
N ALA A 463 -13.76 -17.47 -23.78
CA ALA A 463 -12.75 -17.50 -24.84
C ALA A 463 -11.54 -18.37 -24.46
N ALA A 464 -11.11 -18.33 -23.20
CA ALA A 464 -9.99 -19.14 -22.71
C ALA A 464 -10.32 -20.64 -22.65
N ALA A 465 -11.54 -21.01 -22.22
CA ALA A 465 -11.99 -22.41 -22.20
C ALA A 465 -12.12 -23.01 -23.61
N HIS A 466 -12.48 -22.21 -24.61
CA HIS A 466 -12.58 -22.64 -26.02
C HIS A 466 -11.29 -22.46 -26.84
N THR A 467 -10.23 -21.89 -26.25
CA THR A 467 -8.93 -21.78 -26.94
C THR A 467 -8.26 -23.16 -26.99
N PRO A 468 -7.92 -23.71 -28.18
CA PRO A 468 -7.25 -25.00 -28.26
C PRO A 468 -5.90 -24.99 -27.54
N VAL A 469 -5.65 -25.98 -26.69
CA VAL A 469 -4.39 -26.15 -25.91
C VAL A 469 -3.14 -25.94 -26.77
N GLN A 470 -3.11 -26.54 -27.97
CA GLN A 470 -1.99 -26.42 -28.91
C GLN A 470 -1.74 -24.98 -29.38
N ALA A 471 -2.78 -24.15 -29.50
CA ALA A 471 -2.64 -22.75 -29.91
C ALA A 471 -2.05 -21.89 -28.78
N SER A 472 -2.45 -22.14 -27.53
CA SER A 472 -1.84 -21.49 -26.37
C SER A 472 -0.38 -21.90 -26.19
N LEU A 473 -0.04 -23.18 -26.41
CA LEU A 473 1.35 -23.66 -26.36
C LEU A 473 2.23 -23.03 -27.46
N ALA A 474 1.76 -22.99 -28.71
CA ALA A 474 2.50 -22.33 -29.80
C ALA A 474 2.78 -20.85 -29.50
N ARG A 475 1.80 -20.14 -28.93
CA ARG A 475 1.96 -18.74 -28.48
C ARG A 475 2.95 -18.60 -27.31
N LEU A 476 2.97 -19.55 -26.38
CA LEU A 476 3.93 -19.55 -25.27
C LEU A 476 5.37 -19.75 -25.77
N ASP A 477 5.59 -20.63 -26.75
CA ASP A 477 6.90 -20.83 -27.36
C ASP A 477 7.41 -19.56 -28.05
N GLU A 478 6.54 -18.86 -28.79
CA GLU A 478 6.89 -17.56 -29.41
C GLU A 478 7.27 -16.50 -28.37
N LEU A 479 6.50 -16.39 -27.28
CA LEU A 479 6.79 -15.49 -26.17
C LEU A 479 8.09 -15.86 -25.43
N ASN A 480 8.42 -17.16 -25.35
CA ASN A 480 9.69 -17.63 -24.77
C ASN A 480 10.89 -17.28 -25.65
N ARG A 481 10.79 -17.46 -26.97
CA ARG A 481 11.87 -17.09 -27.92
C ARG A 481 12.10 -15.58 -28.02
N ALA A 482 11.13 -14.76 -27.65
CA ALA A 482 11.21 -13.30 -27.68
C ALA A 482 11.83 -12.67 -26.40
N ALA A 483 12.07 -13.45 -25.34
CA ALA A 483 12.65 -12.95 -24.09
C ALA A 483 14.19 -13.00 -24.11
N PRO A 484 14.90 -11.96 -23.59
CA PRO A 484 16.35 -12.02 -23.44
C PRO A 484 16.75 -13.05 -22.35
N PRO A 485 17.88 -13.75 -22.50
CA PRO A 485 18.30 -14.80 -21.57
C PRO A 485 18.66 -14.24 -20.19
N PRO A 486 18.46 -15.00 -19.10
CA PRO A 486 18.78 -14.56 -17.74
C PRO A 486 20.28 -14.49 -17.49
N SER A 487 20.71 -13.45 -16.77
CA SER A 487 22.09 -13.32 -16.27
C SER A 487 22.42 -14.45 -15.29
N GLY A 488 23.49 -15.20 -15.57
CA GLY A 488 23.99 -16.25 -14.66
C GLY A 488 24.62 -15.70 -13.38
N PRO A 489 24.79 -16.53 -12.33
CA PRO A 489 25.32 -16.10 -11.04
C PRO A 489 26.81 -15.72 -11.11
N GLU A 490 27.16 -14.56 -10.53
CA GLU A 490 28.55 -14.15 -10.34
C GLU A 490 29.31 -15.13 -9.44
N GLN A 491 30.30 -15.82 -9.99
CA GLN A 491 31.25 -16.61 -9.21
C GLN A 491 32.22 -15.69 -8.47
N ALA A 492 31.99 -15.51 -7.18
CA ALA A 492 32.89 -14.80 -6.28
C ALA A 492 34.30 -15.41 -6.33
N HIS A 493 35.25 -14.70 -6.95
CA HIS A 493 36.66 -15.04 -6.91
C HIS A 493 37.26 -14.61 -5.56
N SER A 494 37.47 -15.58 -4.67
CA SER A 494 38.26 -15.41 -3.46
C SER A 494 39.71 -15.08 -3.84
N GLN A 495 40.14 -13.83 -3.60
CA GLN A 495 41.58 -13.51 -3.56
C GLN A 495 42.09 -13.68 -2.14
N ASP A 496 42.74 -14.83 -1.90
CA ASP A 496 43.46 -15.13 -0.67
C ASP A 496 44.94 -14.74 -0.83
N ALA A 497 45.47 -13.92 0.08
CA ALA A 497 46.88 -13.52 0.10
C ALA A 497 47.34 -12.93 1.45
N PRO A 498 48.07 -13.71 2.27
CA PRO A 498 48.96 -13.19 3.32
C PRO A 498 50.45 -13.51 2.97
N PRO A 499 51.47 -13.10 3.76
CA PRO A 499 52.34 -12.01 3.35
C PRO A 499 53.78 -12.44 2.98
N ARG A 500 54.53 -11.55 2.31
CA ARG A 500 55.97 -11.74 2.07
C ARG A 500 56.76 -11.65 3.38
N ARG A 501 57.58 -12.66 3.63
CA ARG A 501 58.53 -12.76 4.75
C ARG A 501 59.82 -11.98 4.45
N MET A 502 60.35 -11.28 5.45
CA MET A 502 61.73 -10.80 5.51
C MET A 502 62.33 -11.36 6.81
N GLY A 503 63.41 -12.14 6.70
CA GLY A 503 63.99 -12.92 7.80
C GLY A 503 63.35 -14.30 7.93
#